data_AF-A0A969BWQ4-F1
#
_entry.id   AF-A0A969BWQ4-F1
#
_cell.length_a   1.000
_cell.length_b   1.000
_cell.length_c   1.000
_cell.angle_alpha   90.00
_cell.angle_beta   90.00
_cell.angle_gamma   90.00
#
_symmetry.space_group_name_H-M   'P 1'
#
loop_
_entity.id
_entity.type
_entity.pdbx_description
1 polymer ?
#
loop_
_entity_poly.entity_id
_entity_poly.type
_entity_poly.pdbx_seq_one_letter_code
_entity_poly.pdbx_strand_id
1 'polypeptide(L)'
;MILPEGLKQAFWDELQTYEEGRTMPYITSVEQIGMEKGERLLVLRLLKHKFGELPDLTLQQINALSIKKLGALGEALLDFAVIDDLEKWLKKNKPRRSTKS
;
A
#
# COMPACT_ATOMS: atom_id res chain seq x y z
N MET A 1 3.02 13.22 15.12
CA MET A 1 4.00 13.00 16.21
C MET A 1 4.92 11.86 15.77
N ILE A 2 6.23 12.11 15.69
CA ILE A 2 7.23 11.10 15.32
C ILE A 2 7.79 10.54 16.63
N LEU A 3 7.72 9.23 16.82
CA LEU A 3 8.27 8.58 18.00
C LEU A 3 9.82 8.62 17.92
N PRO A 4 10.53 9.17 18.92
CA PRO A 4 11.99 9.16 18.97
C PRO A 4 12.56 7.73 18.89
N GLU A 5 13.70 7.55 18.22
CA GLU A 5 14.29 6.22 17.94
C GLU A 5 14.43 5.34 19.19
N GLY A 6 14.91 5.90 20.30
CA GLY A 6 15.04 5.16 21.56
C GLY A 6 13.71 4.74 22.19
N LEU A 7 12.63 5.49 21.94
CA LEU A 7 11.28 5.15 22.39
C LEU A 7 10.59 4.16 21.44
N LYS A 8 10.97 4.11 20.16
CA LYS A 8 10.50 3.05 19.25
C LYS A 8 10.96 1.69 19.73
N GLN A 9 12.22 1.58 20.15
CA GLN A 9 12.81 0.31 20.53
C GLN A 9 12.19 -0.24 21.81
N ALA A 10 12.06 0.60 22.84
CA ALA A 10 11.35 0.24 24.07
C ALA A 10 9.87 -0.11 23.82
N PHE A 11 9.21 0.57 22.89
CA PHE A 11 7.83 0.26 22.50
C PHE A 11 7.71 -1.11 21.81
N TRP A 12 8.65 -1.47 20.93
CA TRP A 12 8.67 -2.79 20.29
C TRP A 12 8.97 -3.91 21.29
N ASP A 13 9.87 -3.68 22.25
CA ASP A 13 10.19 -4.66 23.30
C ASP A 13 9.00 -4.91 24.25
N GLU A 14 8.30 -3.83 24.63
CA GLU A 14 7.10 -3.92 25.48
C GLU A 14 5.94 -4.60 24.76
N LEU A 15 5.77 -4.33 23.46
CA LEU A 15 4.76 -4.96 22.61
C LEU A 15 5.06 -6.45 22.38
N GLN A 16 6.32 -6.82 22.15
CA GLN A 16 6.74 -8.21 22.05
C GLN A 16 6.48 -8.98 23.35
N THR A 17 6.82 -8.39 24.50
CA THR A 17 6.56 -8.99 25.83
C THR A 17 5.05 -9.17 26.09
N TYR A 18 4.23 -8.23 25.63
CA TYR A 18 2.77 -8.32 25.70
C TYR A 18 2.21 -9.43 24.78
N GLU A 19 2.81 -9.62 23.61
CA GLU A 19 2.41 -10.62 22.61
C GLU A 19 2.88 -12.04 22.97
N GLU A 20 4.05 -12.21 23.59
CA GLU A 20 4.54 -13.50 24.10
C GLU A 20 3.59 -14.12 25.13
N GLY A 21 2.83 -13.30 25.87
CA GLY A 21 1.78 -13.74 26.81
C GLY A 21 0.44 -14.12 26.17
N ARG A 22 0.22 -13.78 24.89
CA ARG A 22 -1.01 -14.08 24.15
C ARG A 22 -0.64 -14.59 22.76
N THR A 23 -0.65 -15.90 22.57
CA THR A 23 -0.59 -16.57 21.26
C THR A 23 -1.68 -16.03 20.33
N MET A 24 -1.38 -14.94 19.62
CA MET A 24 -2.29 -14.27 18.69
C MET A 24 -1.80 -14.61 17.27
N PRO A 25 -2.52 -15.48 16.54
CA PRO A 25 -2.12 -15.95 15.22
C PRO A 25 -2.52 -14.96 14.11
N TYR A 26 -2.35 -13.67 14.34
CA TYR A 26 -2.69 -12.64 13.37
C TYR A 26 -1.52 -11.67 13.28
N ILE A 27 -1.00 -11.50 12.07
CA ILE A 27 -0.24 -10.32 11.65
C ILE A 27 -0.83 -9.13 12.40
N THR A 28 -0.04 -8.48 13.25
CA THR A 28 -0.57 -7.40 14.07
C THR A 28 -1.13 -6.34 13.11
N SER A 29 -2.22 -5.67 13.47
CA SER A 29 -2.83 -4.66 12.60
C SER A 29 -1.79 -3.63 12.10
N VAL A 30 -0.73 -3.41 12.88
CA VAL A 30 0.42 -2.57 12.54
C VAL A 30 1.27 -3.17 11.40
N GLU A 31 1.61 -4.46 11.45
CA GLU A 31 2.33 -5.14 10.38
C GLU A 31 1.53 -5.16 9.08
N GLN A 32 0.22 -5.42 9.15
CA GLN A 32 -0.64 -5.39 7.96
C GLN A 32 -0.67 -3.99 7.34
N ILE A 33 -0.82 -2.94 8.15
CA ILE A 33 -0.75 -1.55 7.68
C ILE A 33 0.63 -1.25 7.08
N GLY A 34 1.69 -1.78 7.67
CA GLY A 34 3.07 -1.65 7.17
C GLY A 34 3.25 -2.26 5.79
N MET A 35 2.76 -3.48 5.59
CA MET A 35 2.80 -4.18 4.30
C MET A 35 1.98 -3.43 3.25
N GLU A 36 0.75 -3.00 3.58
CA GLU A 36 -0.11 -2.25 2.65
C GLU A 36 0.50 -0.92 2.21
N LYS A 37 1.14 -0.21 3.13
CA LYS A 37 1.88 1.02 2.82
C LYS A 37 3.11 0.74 1.95
N GLY A 38 3.86 -0.31 2.28
CA GLY A 38 5.06 -0.71 1.53
C GLY A 38 4.75 -1.05 0.07
N GLU A 39 3.71 -1.86 -0.15
CA GLU A 39 3.26 -2.24 -1.49
C GLU A 39 2.86 -1.01 -2.31
N ARG A 40 2.13 -0.07 -1.68
CA ARG A 40 1.69 1.16 -2.34
C ARG A 40 2.85 2.05 -2.76
N LEU A 41 3.80 2.25 -1.85
CA LEU A 41 5.00 3.03 -2.15
C LEU A 41 5.80 2.42 -3.29
N LEU A 42 5.91 1.08 -3.32
CA LEU A 42 6.60 0.38 -4.39
C LEU A 42 5.92 0.60 -5.74
N VAL A 43 4.61 0.38 -5.82
CA VAL A 43 3.84 0.57 -7.08
C VAL A 43 3.94 2.01 -7.57
N LEU A 44 3.80 3.01 -6.69
CA LEU A 44 3.95 4.42 -7.06
C LEU A 44 5.36 4.74 -7.57
N ARG A 45 6.40 4.16 -6.95
CA ARG A 45 7.79 4.35 -7.39
C ARG A 45 8.05 3.72 -8.75
N LEU A 46 7.51 2.53 -9.01
CA LEU A 46 7.63 1.86 -10.30
C LEU A 46 6.91 2.64 -11.41
N LEU A 47 5.71 3.14 -11.11
CA LEU A 47 4.97 3.99 -12.04
C LEU A 47 5.71 5.29 -12.36
N LYS A 48 6.27 5.94 -11.34
CA LYS A 48 7.10 7.13 -11.52
C LYS A 48 8.35 6.86 -12.34
N HIS A 49 8.99 5.71 -12.12
CA HIS A 49 10.16 5.30 -12.89
C HIS A 49 9.84 5.02 -14.36
N LYS A 50 8.70 4.36 -14.64
CA LYS A 50 8.32 3.95 -15.98
C LYS A 50 7.70 5.08 -16.82
N PHE A 51 6.87 5.92 -16.20
CA PHE A 51 6.06 6.92 -16.91
C PHE A 51 6.37 8.36 -16.50
N GLY A 52 7.28 8.59 -15.55
CA GLY A 52 7.57 9.93 -15.02
C GLY A 52 6.50 10.43 -14.04
N GLU A 53 6.35 11.75 -13.94
CA GLU A 53 5.34 12.35 -13.06
C GLU A 53 3.93 12.03 -13.56
N LEU A 54 3.12 11.43 -12.70
CA LEU A 54 1.73 11.10 -13.00
C LEU A 54 0.80 12.26 -12.64
N PRO A 55 -0.30 12.48 -13.39
CA PRO A 55 -1.33 13.44 -13.01
C PRO A 55 -1.93 13.13 -11.63
N ASP A 56 -2.26 14.17 -10.86
CA ASP A 56 -2.86 14.04 -9.52
C ASP A 56 -4.10 13.15 -9.50
N LEU A 57 -4.92 13.24 -10.55
CA LEU A 57 -6.12 12.41 -10.70
C LEU A 57 -5.78 10.91 -10.74
N THR A 58 -4.70 10.55 -11.44
CA THR A 58 -4.22 9.16 -11.54
C THR A 58 -3.69 8.68 -10.19
N LEU A 59 -2.92 9.53 -9.49
CA LEU A 59 -2.43 9.24 -8.14
C LEU A 59 -3.58 9.03 -7.15
N GLN A 60 -4.63 9.84 -7.20
CA GLN A 60 -5.82 9.67 -6.37
C GLN A 60 -6.53 8.34 -6.66
N GLN A 61 -6.66 7.96 -7.94
CA GLN A 61 -7.26 6.67 -8.32
C GLN A 61 -6.46 5.49 -7.78
N ILE A 62 -5.13 5.53 -7.88
CA ILE A 62 -4.24 4.48 -7.37
C ILE A 62 -4.33 4.40 -5.84
N ASN A 63 -4.33 5.54 -5.14
CA ASN A 63 -4.44 5.60 -3.68
C ASN A 63 -5.79 5.06 -3.15
N ALA A 64 -6.83 5.10 -3.98
CA ALA A 64 -8.14 4.58 -3.67
C ALA A 64 -8.29 3.06 -3.96
N LEU A 65 -7.29 2.42 -4.59
CA LEU A 65 -7.33 0.97 -4.85
C LEU A 65 -7.21 0.18 -3.54
N SER A 66 -7.93 -0.94 -3.50
CA SER A 66 -7.74 -1.95 -2.46
C SER A 66 -6.39 -2.65 -2.64
N ILE A 67 -5.82 -3.20 -1.56
CA ILE A 67 -4.52 -3.88 -1.60
C ILE A 67 -4.46 -4.97 -2.68
N LYS A 68 -5.50 -5.81 -2.81
CA LYS A 68 -5.56 -6.84 -3.86
C LYS A 68 -5.46 -6.27 -5.28
N LYS A 69 -6.06 -5.10 -5.52
CA LYS A 69 -5.99 -4.43 -6.82
C LYS A 69 -4.63 -3.77 -7.04
N LEU A 70 -4.02 -3.28 -5.96
CA LEU A 70 -2.69 -2.69 -6.00
C LEU A 70 -1.64 -3.75 -6.39
N GLY A 71 -1.71 -4.95 -5.82
CA GLY A 71 -0.82 -6.07 -6.19
C GLY A 71 -1.00 -6.46 -7.66
N ALA A 72 -2.25 -6.60 -8.10
CA ALA A 72 -2.57 -6.86 -9.51
C ALA A 72 -2.10 -5.73 -10.45
N LEU A 73 -2.08 -4.48 -9.99
CA LEU A 73 -1.51 -3.36 -10.73
C LEU A 73 0.02 -3.49 -10.82
N GLY A 74 0.69 -3.91 -9.75
CA GLY A 74 2.14 -4.15 -9.74
C GLY A 74 2.58 -5.20 -10.74
N GLU A 75 1.83 -6.31 -10.86
CA GLU A 75 2.09 -7.34 -11.87
C GLU A 75 1.81 -6.83 -13.29
N ALA A 76 0.60 -6.27 -13.51
CA ALA A 76 0.20 -5.76 -14.83
C ALA A 76 1.11 -4.62 -15.32
N LEU A 77 1.71 -3.85 -14.41
CA LEU A 77 2.65 -2.78 -14.73
C LEU A 77 3.87 -3.29 -15.50
N LEU A 78 4.29 -4.55 -15.30
CA LEU A 78 5.40 -5.15 -16.03
C LEU A 78 5.09 -5.27 -17.53
N ASP A 79 3.82 -5.50 -17.88
CA ASP A 79 3.37 -5.69 -19.26
C ASP A 79 2.99 -4.39 -19.99
N PHE A 80 2.82 -3.27 -19.29
CA PHE A 80 2.41 -2.01 -19.92
C PHE A 80 3.47 -1.50 -20.91
N ALA A 81 3.07 -1.04 -22.09
CA ALA A 81 4.00 -0.40 -23.02
C ALA A 81 3.94 1.13 -22.89
N VAL A 82 2.73 1.66 -22.65
CA VAL A 82 2.45 3.10 -22.64
C VAL A 82 1.53 3.48 -21.48
N ILE A 83 1.47 4.78 -21.17
CA ILE A 83 0.61 5.32 -20.11
C ILE A 83 -0.89 5.02 -20.35
N ASP A 84 -1.32 4.91 -21.60
CA ASP A 84 -2.70 4.56 -21.95
C ASP A 84 -3.11 3.17 -21.40
N ASP A 85 -2.17 2.24 -21.25
CA ASP A 85 -2.44 0.91 -20.69
C ASP A 85 -2.79 1.02 -19.20
N LEU A 86 -2.08 1.89 -18.46
CA LEU A 86 -2.40 2.23 -17.08
C LEU A 86 -3.79 2.85 -16.98
N GLU A 87 -4.12 3.82 -17.84
CA GLU A 87 -5.43 4.46 -17.80
C GLU A 87 -6.58 3.48 -18.09
N LYS A 88 -6.41 2.61 -19.09
CA LYS A 88 -7.37 1.54 -19.41
C LYS A 88 -7.53 0.59 -18.23
N TRP A 89 -6.42 0.22 -17.59
CA TRP A 89 -6.44 -0.65 -16.42
C TRP A 89 -7.19 0.00 -15.25
N LEU A 90 -6.93 1.28 -14.95
CA LEU A 90 -7.60 2.02 -13.87
C LEU A 90 -9.10 2.20 -14.14
N LYS A 91 -9.48 2.48 -15.40
CA LYS A 91 -10.89 2.56 -15.83
C LYS A 91 -11.62 1.22 -15.64
N LYS A 92 -10.96 0.10 -15.92
CA LYS A 92 -11.50 -1.26 -15.69
C LYS A 92 -11.58 -1.60 -14.20
N ASN A 93 -10.59 -1.17 -13.43
CA ASN A 93 -10.43 -1.54 -12.02
C ASN A 93 -10.85 -0.46 -11.03
N LYS A 94 -11.84 0.38 -11.40
CA LYS A 94 -12.31 1.49 -10.56
C LYS A 94 -12.42 1.09 -9.08
N PRO A 95 -11.92 1.91 -8.15
CA PRO A 95 -12.07 1.65 -6.74
C PRO A 95 -13.56 1.54 -6.43
N ARG A 96 -13.96 0.42 -5.81
CA ARG A 96 -15.34 0.22 -5.41
C ARG A 96 -15.59 1.27 -4.33
N ARG A 97 -16.48 2.25 -4.58
CA ARG A 97 -16.85 3.27 -3.59
C ARG A 97 -17.27 2.53 -2.32
N SER A 98 -16.42 2.56 -1.30
CA SER A 98 -16.76 2.07 0.04
C SER A 98 -17.82 3.01 0.59
N THR A 99 -19.09 2.68 0.38
CA THR A 99 -20.18 3.11 1.24
C THR A 99 -19.90 2.50 2.62
N LYS A 100 -19.20 3.25 3.47
CA LYS A 100 -19.19 2.98 4.91
C LYS A 100 -20.56 3.45 5.42
N SER A 101 -21.46 2.50 5.62
CA SER A 101 -22.68 2.68 6.42
C SER A 101 -22.38 2.37 7.88
#